data_AF-A0A7S6VJM3-F1
#
_entry.id   AF-A0A7S6VJM3-F1
#
_cell.length_a   1.000
_cell.length_b   1.000
_cell.length_c   1.000
_cell.angle_alpha   90.00
_cell.angle_beta   90.00
_cell.angle_gamma   90.00
#
_symmetry.space_group_name_H-M   'P 1'
#
loop_
_entity.id
_entity.type
_entity.pdbx_description
1 polymer ?
#
loop_
_entity_poly.entity_id
_entity_poly.type
_entity_poly.pdbx_seq_one_letter_code
_entity_poly.pdbx_strand_id
1 'polypeptide(L)' 'MIRKRKKNRYTEVSAIGSYMRISVQKARRVVDQIRGRSYEEALMILDLMPYRARFPIFKLLYSAVANARHNMGFHRHF' A
#
# COMPACT_ATOMS: atom_id res chain seq x y z
N MET A 1 21.48 6.59 -20.99
CA MET A 1 20.09 6.45 -21.49
C MET A 1 19.11 6.65 -20.34
N ILE A 2 18.59 7.87 -20.16
CA ILE A 2 17.58 8.14 -19.12
C ILE A 2 16.20 7.87 -19.73
N ARG A 3 15.59 6.73 -19.36
CA ARG A 3 14.21 6.40 -19.77
C ARG A 3 13.27 7.43 -19.16
N LYS A 4 12.70 8.34 -19.96
CA LYS A 4 11.64 9.25 -19.50
C LYS A 4 10.42 8.41 -19.07
N ARG A 5 10.05 8.51 -17.79
CA ARG A 5 8.87 7.86 -17.21
C ARG A 5 7.62 8.39 -17.93
N LYS A 6 6.78 7.52 -18.50
CA LYS A 6 5.45 7.91 -19.01
C LYS A 6 4.65 8.48 -17.83
N LYS A 7 4.14 9.71 -17.99
CA LYS A 7 3.33 10.38 -16.96
C LYS A 7 1.93 9.76 -16.99
N ASN A 8 1.55 9.04 -15.94
CA ASN A 8 0.20 8.48 -15.83
C ASN A 8 -0.83 9.61 -15.69
N ARG A 9 -2.01 9.41 -16.32
CA ARG A 9 -3.07 10.43 -16.37
C ARG A 9 -3.89 10.51 -15.07
N TYR A 10 -3.74 9.54 -14.17
CA TYR A 10 -4.46 9.48 -12.91
C TYR A 10 -3.62 10.04 -11.76
N THR A 11 -4.29 10.69 -10.81
CA THR A 11 -3.68 11.15 -9.57
C THR A 11 -3.34 9.94 -8.71
N GLU A 12 -2.08 9.52 -8.76
CA GLU A 12 -1.57 8.37 -8.02
C GLU A 12 -0.91 8.82 -6.72
N VAL A 13 -1.30 8.19 -5.62
CA VAL A 13 -0.63 8.33 -4.33
C VAL A 13 0.22 7.09 -4.09
N SER A 14 1.42 7.30 -3.57
CA SER A 14 2.32 6.20 -3.23
C SER A 14 2.97 6.44 -1.87
N ALA A 15 3.30 5.33 -1.21
CA ALA A 15 4.18 5.28 -0.06
C ALA A 15 5.20 4.17 -0.30
N ILE A 16 6.45 4.40 0.10
CA ILE A 16 7.55 3.46 -0.10
C ILE A 16 8.18 3.15 1.25
N GLY A 17 8.17 1.86 1.62
CA GLY A 17 8.88 1.35 2.79
C GLY A 17 10.13 0.59 2.36
N SER A 18 11.29 1.18 2.56
CA SER A 18 12.58 0.56 2.24
C SER A 18 13.14 -0.22 3.43
N TYR A 19 14.04 -1.17 3.17
CA TYR A 19 14.81 -1.91 4.20
C TYR A 19 13.96 -2.73 5.19
N MET A 20 12.84 -3.30 4.72
CA MET A 20 12.02 -4.19 5.53
C MET A 20 12.72 -5.54 5.78
N ARG A 21 12.79 -5.95 7.05
CA ARG A 21 13.38 -7.24 7.48
C ARG A 21 12.44 -8.43 7.25
N ILE A 22 11.93 -8.58 6.02
CA ILE A 22 11.01 -9.66 5.63
C ILE A 22 11.41 -10.19 4.26
N SER A 23 11.38 -11.52 4.12
CA SER A 23 11.56 -12.15 2.80
C SER A 23 10.48 -11.73 1.82
N VAL A 24 10.89 -11.49 0.58
CA VAL A 24 10.01 -11.07 -0.53
C VAL A 24 8.81 -11.99 -0.69
N GLN A 25 8.99 -13.31 -0.57
CA GLN A 25 7.91 -14.29 -0.71
C GLN A 25 6.84 -14.15 0.38
N LYS A 26 7.26 -13.89 1.62
CA LYS A 26 6.34 -13.69 2.75
C LYS A 26 5.54 -12.39 2.62
N ALA A 27 6.18 -11.34 2.10
CA ALA A 27 5.50 -10.08 1.82
C ALA A 27 4.50 -10.23 0.66
N ARG A 28 4.90 -10.84 -0.46
CA ARG A 28 4.03 -11.06 -1.63
C ARG A 28 2.77 -11.82 -1.27
N ARG A 29 2.88 -12.89 -0.47
CA ARG A 29 1.71 -13.65 0.03
C ARG A 29 0.61 -12.76 0.62
N VAL A 30 0.99 -11.71 1.35
CA VAL A 30 0.03 -10.76 1.95
C VAL A 30 -0.42 -9.72 0.93
N VAL A 31 0.52 -9.12 0.19
CA VAL A 31 0.22 -8.07 -0.80
C VAL A 31 -0.74 -8.56 -1.89
N ASP A 32 -0.59 -9.81 -2.32
CA ASP A 32 -1.43 -10.38 -3.37
C ASP A 32 -2.89 -10.54 -2.94
N GLN A 33 -3.18 -10.61 -1.63
CA GLN A 33 -4.56 -10.68 -1.12
C GLN A 33 -5.28 -9.33 -1.12
N ILE A 34 -4.53 -8.24 -0.93
CA ILE A 34 -5.09 -6.87 -0.85
C ILE A 34 -5.05 -6.12 -2.18
N ARG A 35 -4.43 -6.68 -3.22
CA ARG A 35 -4.31 -6.03 -4.52
C ARG A 35 -5.69 -5.91 -5.19
N GLY A 36 -6.09 -4.69 -5.52
CA GLY A 36 -7.37 -4.40 -6.20
C GLY A 36 -8.59 -4.39 -5.28
N ARG A 37 -8.38 -4.49 -3.96
CA ARG A 37 -9.44 -4.35 -2.94
C ARG A 37 -9.63 -2.89 -2.54
N SER A 38 -10.80 -2.56 -1.98
CA SER A 38 -10.97 -1.26 -1.32
C SER A 38 -10.10 -1.16 -0.07
N TYR A 39 -9.86 0.05 0.41
CA TYR A 39 -9.05 0.24 1.62
C TYR A 39 -9.70 -0.41 2.84
N GLU A 40 -11.02 -0.28 3.00
CA GLU A 40 -11.78 -0.91 4.09
C GLU A 40 -11.65 -2.44 4.07
N GLU A 41 -11.82 -3.07 2.91
CA GLU A 41 -11.63 -4.52 2.75
C GLU A 41 -10.18 -4.94 3.06
N ALA A 42 -9.20 -4.17 2.57
CA ALA A 42 -7.79 -4.46 2.80
C ALA A 42 -7.43 -4.39 4.29
N LEU A 43 -7.99 -3.43 5.05
CA LEU A 43 -7.80 -3.35 6.49
C LEU A 43 -8.36 -4.58 7.19
N MET A 44 -9.58 -4.99 6.87
CA MET A 44 -10.20 -6.17 7.48
C MET A 44 -9.39 -7.45 7.21
N ILE A 45 -8.93 -7.64 5.97
CA ILE A 45 -8.09 -8.79 5.60
C ILE A 45 -6.77 -8.77 6.40
N LEU A 46 -6.12 -7.62 6.49
CA LEU A 46 -4.86 -7.50 7.24
C LEU A 46 -5.09 -7.77 8.73
N ASP A 47 -6.13 -7.20 9.34
CA ASP A 47 -6.42 -7.34 10.77
C ASP A 47 -6.73 -8.77 11.22
N LEU A 48 -7.22 -9.61 10.31
CA LEU A 48 -7.52 -11.02 10.58
C LEU A 48 -6.41 -11.99 10.13
N MET A 49 -5.42 -11.52 9.36
CA MET A 49 -4.39 -12.40 8.80
C MET A 49 -3.43 -12.97 9.85
N PRO A 50 -3.10 -14.28 9.84
CA PRO A 50 -2.18 -14.86 10.81
C PRO A 50 -0.69 -14.58 10.52
N TYR A 51 -0.37 -13.91 9.41
CA TYR A 51 1.02 -13.73 8.97
C TYR A 51 1.67 -12.51 9.60
N ARG A 52 2.88 -12.65 10.17
CA ARG A 52 3.68 -11.53 10.70
C ARG A 52 3.96 -10.42 9.68
N ALA A 53 4.02 -10.77 8.38
CA ALA A 53 4.24 -9.82 7.31
C ALA A 53 3.10 -8.80 7.14
N ARG A 54 1.91 -9.05 7.71
CA ARG A 54 0.78 -8.11 7.69
C ARG A 54 1.13 -6.76 8.30
N PHE A 55 1.91 -6.76 9.38
CA PHE A 55 2.08 -5.58 10.22
C PHE A 55 2.81 -4.42 9.51
N PRO A 56 3.96 -4.65 8.85
CA PRO A 56 4.58 -3.57 8.07
C PRO A 56 3.77 -3.18 6.84
N ILE A 57 3.06 -4.12 6.21
CA ILE A 57 2.20 -3.81 5.06
C ILE A 57 1.03 -2.92 5.50
N PHE A 58 0.41 -3.21 6.64
CA PHE A 58 -0.62 -2.40 7.27
C PHE A 58 -0.15 -0.98 7.53
N LYS A 59 1.03 -0.81 8.14
CA LYS A 59 1.62 0.52 8.37
C LYS A 59 1.85 1.30 7.06
N LEU A 60 2.27 0.59 6.02
CA LEU A 60 2.56 1.18 4.72
C LEU A 60 1.28 1.61 3.99
N LEU A 61 0.21 0.81 4.10
CA LEU A 61 -1.12 1.16 3.60
C LEU A 61 -1.68 2.39 4.31
N TYR A 62 -1.58 2.42 5.64
CA TYR A 62 -1.99 3.57 6.45
C TYR A 62 -1.23 4.85 6.07
N SER A 63 0.08 4.75 5.87
CA SER A 63 0.91 5.87 5.40
C SER A 63 0.53 6.35 4.00
N ALA A 64 0.18 5.44 3.07
CA ALA A 64 -0.28 5.81 1.74
C ALA A 64 -1.57 6.63 1.80
N VAL A 65 -2.53 6.22 2.64
CA VAL A 65 -3.79 6.96 2.83
C VAL A 65 -3.54 8.30 3.52
N ALA A 66 -2.67 8.36 4.53
CA ALA A 66 -2.28 9.62 5.16
C ALA A 66 -1.69 10.61 4.14
N ASN A 67 -0.82 10.13 3.24
CA ASN A 67 -0.26 10.94 2.15
C ASN A 67 -1.36 11.40 1.18
N ALA A 68 -2.34 10.54 0.89
CA ALA A 68 -3.45 10.90 0.01
C ALA A 68 -4.29 12.03 0.61
N ARG A 69 -4.64 11.91 1.89
CA ARG A 69 -5.45 12.89 2.61
C ARG A 69 -4.74 14.23 2.76
N HIS A 70 -3.47 14.20 3.21
CA HIS A 70 -2.74 15.41 3.55
C HIS A 70 -2.13 16.11 2.33
N ASN A 71 -1.49 15.36 1.42
CA ASN A 71 -0.72 15.98 0.33
C ASN A 71 -1.54 16.18 -0.95
N MET A 72 -2.59 15.39 -1.16
CA MET A 72 -3.39 15.45 -2.39
C MET A 72 -4.86 15.83 -2.14
N GLY A 73 -5.24 16.13 -0.90
CA GLY A 73 -6.59 16.59 -0.56
C GLY A 73 -7.69 15.55 -0.78
N PHE A 74 -7.35 14.26 -0.80
CA PHE A 74 -8.36 13.21 -0.94
C PHE A 74 -9.18 13.11 0.35
N HIS A 75 -10.41 13.60 0.31
CA HIS A 75 -11.37 13.53 1.42
C HIS A 75 -12.42 12.41 1.28
N ARG A 76 -12.42 11.67 0.15
CA ARG A 76 -13.38 10.59 -0.09
C ARG A 76 -13.02 9.31 0.68
N HIS A 77 -14.04 8.48 0.90
CA HIS A 77 -13.89 7.11 1.38
C HIS A 77 -13.03 6.29 0.39
N PHE A 78 -12.13 5.46 0.92
CA PHE A 78 -11.13 4.68 0.20
C PHE A 78 -11.49 3.19 0.18
#